data_AF-A0AAD0KZL6-F1
#
_entry.id   AF-A0AAD0KZL6-F1
#
_cell.length_a   1.000
_cell.length_b   1.000
_cell.length_c   1.000
_cell.angle_alpha   90.00
_cell.angle_beta   90.00
_cell.angle_gamma   90.00
#
_symmetry.space_group_name_H-M   'P 1'
#
loop_
_entity.id
_entity.type
_entity.pdbx_description
1 polymer ?
#
loop_
_entity_poly.entity_id
_entity_poly.type
_entity_poly.pdbx_seq_one_letter_code
_entity_poly.pdbx_strand_id
1 'polypeptide(L)'
;MELRERLYAELKEFIVNVGWTHKIHIVQSDKLMWWANAIKIVQILSSAITASGLLAIVLGKGSFEFNVIIAIISFITLVANGLDKAMDLRKLSTKEKQDANNFWKLRESGKRLLSDVQFSTDEIANVKTKFDELIELRNQYNDELLNVPSRVVTKASKLLKERKDNDYSEDYQYFIPQNMMELKEDEK
;
A
#
# COMPACT_ATOMS: atom_id res chain seq x y z
N MET A 1 -9.82 35.94 7.04
CA MET A 1 -10.20 35.50 5.68
C MET A 1 -8.99 34.85 5.01
N GLU A 2 -7.88 35.56 4.79
CA GLU A 2 -6.66 34.99 4.15
C GLU A 2 -6.10 33.71 4.81
N LEU A 3 -5.99 33.66 6.14
CA LEU A 3 -5.45 32.46 6.82
C LEU A 3 -6.35 31.22 6.64
N ARG A 4 -7.66 31.42 6.61
CA ARG A 4 -8.64 30.35 6.46
C ARG A 4 -8.61 29.76 5.05
N GLU A 5 -8.56 30.64 4.04
CA GLU A 5 -8.41 30.26 2.64
C GLU A 5 -7.11 29.50 2.39
N ARG A 6 -6.01 29.99 2.96
CA ARG A 6 -4.71 29.33 2.87
C ARG A 6 -4.72 27.93 3.49
N LEU A 7 -5.19 27.80 4.74
CA LEU A 7 -5.28 26.50 5.42
C LEU A 7 -6.18 25.52 4.68
N TYR A 8 -7.29 26.01 4.14
CA TYR A 8 -8.20 25.21 3.35
C TYR A 8 -7.51 24.62 2.11
N ALA A 9 -6.75 25.43 1.37
CA ALA A 9 -5.98 24.98 0.20
C ALA A 9 -4.85 23.99 0.58
N GLU A 10 -4.10 24.29 1.65
CA GLU A 10 -2.99 23.44 2.11
C GLU A 10 -3.49 22.06 2.62
N LEU A 11 -4.60 22.02 3.36
CA LEU A 11 -5.23 20.77 3.81
C LEU A 11 -5.71 19.92 2.63
N LYS A 12 -6.28 20.57 1.62
CA LYS A 12 -6.69 19.96 0.35
C LYS A 12 -5.53 19.26 -0.34
N GLU A 13 -4.41 19.96 -0.53
CA GLU A 13 -3.19 19.39 -1.11
C GLU A 13 -2.61 18.28 -0.24
N PHE A 14 -2.62 18.44 1.09
CA PHE A 14 -2.16 17.43 2.02
C PHE A 14 -2.93 16.13 1.87
N ILE A 15 -4.28 16.19 1.86
CA ILE A 15 -5.17 15.03 1.72
C ILE A 15 -4.88 14.25 0.44
N VAL A 16 -4.68 14.97 -0.67
CA VAL A 16 -4.35 14.35 -1.96
C VAL A 16 -2.98 13.68 -1.90
N ASN A 17 -1.95 14.37 -1.40
CA ASN A 17 -0.60 13.82 -1.28
C ASN A 17 -0.55 12.54 -0.44
N VAL A 18 -1.15 12.55 0.76
CA VAL A 18 -1.17 11.35 1.61
C VAL A 18 -2.03 10.23 1.02
N GLY A 19 -3.09 10.59 0.28
CA GLY A 19 -3.92 9.64 -0.46
C GLY A 19 -3.13 8.90 -1.55
N TRP A 20 -2.28 9.62 -2.28
CA TRP A 20 -1.36 9.05 -3.26
C TRP A 20 -0.37 8.06 -2.64
N THR A 21 0.31 8.48 -1.58
CA THR A 21 1.27 7.62 -0.86
C THR A 21 0.59 6.34 -0.38
N HIS A 22 -0.56 6.45 0.28
CA HIS A 22 -1.36 5.29 0.69
C HIS A 22 -1.59 4.30 -0.47
N LYS A 23 -2.05 4.79 -1.63
CA LYS A 23 -2.42 3.94 -2.76
C LYS A 23 -1.22 3.26 -3.39
N ILE A 24 -0.09 3.96 -3.50
CA ILE A 24 1.18 3.41 -4.01
C ILE A 24 1.62 2.22 -3.13
N HIS A 25 1.64 2.40 -1.81
CA HIS A 25 2.07 1.37 -0.86
C HIS A 25 1.08 0.20 -0.77
N ILE A 26 -0.24 0.42 -0.92
CA ILE A 26 -1.21 -0.69 -1.06
C ILE A 26 -0.89 -1.55 -2.29
N VAL A 27 -0.66 -0.93 -3.45
CA VAL A 27 -0.37 -1.68 -4.69
C VAL A 27 0.95 -2.44 -4.59
N GLN A 28 1.94 -1.88 -3.90
CA GLN A 28 3.20 -2.55 -3.61
C GLN A 28 3.00 -3.75 -2.66
N SER A 29 2.26 -3.55 -1.56
CA SER A 29 1.89 -4.62 -0.62
C SER A 29 1.22 -5.79 -1.34
N ASP A 30 0.21 -5.53 -2.17
CA ASP A 30 -0.55 -6.58 -2.87
C ASP A 30 0.34 -7.36 -3.84
N LYS A 31 1.22 -6.66 -4.55
CA LYS A 31 2.18 -7.28 -5.47
C LYS A 31 3.15 -8.21 -4.73
N LEU A 32 3.70 -7.76 -3.60
CA LEU A 32 4.60 -8.57 -2.79
C LEU A 32 3.89 -9.77 -2.18
N MET A 33 2.66 -9.60 -1.70
CA MET A 33 1.83 -10.70 -1.18
C MET A 33 1.55 -11.75 -2.26
N TRP A 34 1.25 -11.31 -3.49
CA TRP A 34 1.03 -12.23 -4.61
C TRP A 34 2.26 -13.10 -4.89
N TRP A 35 3.46 -12.49 -4.94
CA TRP A 35 4.70 -13.25 -5.12
C TRP A 35 5.01 -14.18 -3.94
N ALA A 36 4.80 -13.73 -2.71
CA ALA A 36 4.96 -14.56 -1.52
C ALA A 36 4.05 -15.80 -1.57
N ASN A 37 2.79 -15.62 -1.95
CA ASN A 37 1.84 -16.72 -2.09
C ASN A 37 2.20 -17.65 -3.25
N ALA A 38 2.68 -17.12 -4.39
CA ALA A 38 3.13 -17.92 -5.52
C ALA A 38 4.30 -18.84 -5.14
N ILE A 39 5.32 -18.30 -4.44
CA ILE A 39 6.44 -19.09 -3.92
C ILE A 39 5.94 -20.17 -2.95
N LYS A 40 5.02 -19.83 -2.05
CA LYS A 40 4.43 -20.80 -1.11
C LYS A 40 3.70 -21.94 -1.82
N ILE A 41 2.93 -21.64 -2.87
CA ILE A 41 2.23 -22.66 -3.66
C ILE A 41 3.24 -23.60 -4.34
N VAL A 42 4.29 -23.05 -4.96
CA VAL A 42 5.36 -23.85 -5.56
C VAL A 42 6.02 -24.75 -4.53
N GLN A 43 6.36 -24.23 -3.35
CA GLN A 43 6.94 -25.02 -2.25
C GLN A 43 6.02 -26.18 -1.84
N ILE A 44 4.72 -25.94 -1.67
CA ILE A 44 3.75 -26.97 -1.26
C ILE A 44 3.64 -28.06 -2.33
N LEU A 45 3.45 -27.67 -3.60
CA LEU A 45 3.30 -28.62 -4.70
C LEU A 45 4.58 -29.43 -4.93
N SER A 46 5.74 -28.78 -4.98
CA SER A 46 7.02 -29.45 -5.16
C SER A 46 7.36 -30.36 -3.97
N SER A 47 6.99 -29.99 -2.74
CA SER A 47 7.16 -30.85 -1.56
C SER A 47 6.27 -32.09 -1.61
N ALA A 48 5.00 -31.94 -2.00
CA ALA A 48 4.08 -33.06 -2.13
C ALA A 48 4.53 -34.05 -3.24
N ILE A 49 4.97 -33.52 -4.38
CA ILE A 49 5.54 -34.32 -5.47
C ILE A 49 6.83 -35.02 -5.02
N THR A 50 7.71 -34.31 -4.30
CA THR A 50 8.97 -34.90 -3.81
C THR A 50 8.70 -36.00 -2.79
N ALA A 51 7.79 -35.81 -1.84
CA ALA A 51 7.46 -36.79 -0.82
C ALA A 51 6.83 -38.06 -1.43
N SER A 52 5.83 -37.89 -2.29
CA SER A 52 5.19 -39.01 -3.00
C SER A 52 6.16 -39.73 -3.95
N GLY A 53 7.00 -38.96 -4.65
CA GLY A 53 8.03 -39.48 -5.52
C GLY A 53 9.05 -40.31 -4.76
N LEU A 54 9.58 -39.79 -3.65
CA LEU A 54 10.55 -40.49 -2.82
C LEU A 54 10.01 -41.82 -2.28
N LEU A 55 8.72 -41.90 -1.92
CA LEU A 55 8.08 -43.16 -1.54
C LEU A 55 8.09 -44.18 -2.68
N ALA A 56 7.81 -43.76 -3.92
CA ALA A 56 7.90 -44.65 -5.08
C ALA A 56 9.33 -45.15 -5.33
N ILE A 57 10.34 -44.31 -5.11
CA ILE A 57 11.76 -44.68 -5.21
C ILE A 57 12.11 -45.74 -4.15
N VAL A 58 11.73 -45.50 -2.89
CA VAL A 58 12.01 -46.43 -1.77
C VAL A 58 11.32 -47.78 -1.97
N LEU A 59 10.12 -47.80 -2.57
CA LEU A 59 9.40 -49.03 -2.90
C LEU A 59 9.94 -49.74 -4.16
N GLY A 60 11.03 -49.26 -4.75
CA GLY A 60 11.63 -49.86 -5.95
C GLY A 60 10.81 -49.69 -7.23
N LYS A 61 9.84 -48.76 -7.25
CA LYS A 61 8.95 -48.50 -8.39
C LYS A 61 9.44 -47.35 -9.30
N GLY A 62 10.56 -46.72 -8.96
CA GLY A 62 11.13 -45.60 -9.72
C GLY A 62 12.11 -46.04 -10.80
N SER A 63 11.89 -45.61 -12.05
CA SER A 63 12.91 -45.68 -13.11
C SER A 63 14.03 -44.67 -12.86
N PHE A 64 15.19 -44.84 -13.52
CA PHE A 64 16.28 -43.87 -13.43
C PHE A 64 15.84 -42.45 -13.81
N GLU A 65 15.11 -42.31 -14.92
CA GLU A 65 14.56 -41.04 -15.39
C GLU A 65 13.63 -40.39 -14.35
N PHE A 66 12.76 -41.19 -13.73
CA PHE A 66 11.88 -40.72 -12.65
C PHE A 66 12.68 -40.19 -11.45
N ASN A 67 13.73 -40.91 -11.04
CA ASN A 67 14.58 -40.49 -9.90
C ASN A 67 15.27 -39.15 -10.19
N VAL A 68 15.75 -38.95 -11.41
CA VAL A 68 16.36 -37.68 -11.84
C VAL A 68 15.35 -36.53 -11.76
N ILE A 69 14.11 -36.74 -12.21
CA ILE A 69 13.05 -35.73 -12.13
C ILE A 69 12.77 -35.37 -10.66
N ILE A 70 12.60 -36.36 -9.77
CA ILE A 70 12.38 -36.11 -8.34
C ILE A 70 13.54 -35.37 -7.70
N ALA A 71 14.79 -35.70 -8.06
CA ALA A 71 15.97 -34.99 -7.57
C ALA A 71 15.95 -33.50 -7.99
N ILE A 72 15.62 -33.20 -9.25
CA ILE A 72 15.49 -31.81 -9.75
C ILE A 72 14.40 -31.06 -8.99
N ILE A 73 13.22 -31.68 -8.79
CA ILE A 73 12.11 -31.05 -8.05
C ILE A 73 12.50 -30.78 -6.59
N SER A 74 13.25 -31.69 -5.95
CA SER A 74 13.74 -31.47 -4.59
C SER A 74 14.71 -30.30 -4.52
N PHE A 75 15.60 -30.14 -5.52
CA PHE A 75 16.51 -29.01 -5.62
C PHE A 75 15.75 -27.68 -5.85
N ILE A 76 14.74 -27.66 -6.73
CA ILE A 76 13.88 -26.48 -6.92
C ILE A 76 13.19 -26.10 -5.59
N THR A 77 12.71 -27.09 -4.84
CA THR A 77 12.09 -26.86 -3.52
C THR A 77 13.09 -26.23 -2.55
N LEU A 78 14.33 -26.72 -2.52
CA LEU A 78 15.40 -26.17 -1.69
C LEU A 78 15.72 -24.71 -2.06
N VAL A 79 15.88 -24.41 -3.35
CA VAL A 79 16.12 -23.05 -3.83
C VAL A 79 14.95 -22.12 -3.47
N ALA A 80 13.71 -22.56 -3.69
CA ALA A 80 12.52 -21.80 -3.33
C ALA A 80 12.45 -21.49 -1.83
N ASN A 81 12.79 -22.45 -0.97
CA ASN A 81 12.88 -22.24 0.48
C ASN A 81 13.98 -21.24 0.87
N GLY A 82 15.14 -21.32 0.22
CA GLY A 82 16.23 -20.36 0.41
C GLY A 82 15.84 -18.93 0.02
N LEU A 83 15.19 -18.76 -1.15
CA LEU A 83 14.73 -17.47 -1.63
C LEU A 83 13.64 -16.85 -0.74
N ASP A 84 12.67 -17.65 -0.29
CA ASP A 84 11.61 -17.19 0.61
C ASP A 84 12.19 -16.68 1.94
N LYS A 85 13.16 -17.41 2.50
CA LYS A 85 13.86 -17.00 3.73
C LYS A 85 14.74 -15.76 3.55
N ALA A 86 15.41 -15.63 2.41
CA ALA A 86 16.33 -14.52 2.15
C ALA A 86 15.59 -13.20 1.86
N MET A 87 14.50 -13.25 1.10
CA MET A 87 13.77 -12.05 0.68
C MET A 87 12.63 -11.65 1.61
N ASP A 88 12.04 -12.59 2.36
CA ASP A 88 10.91 -12.40 3.27
C ASP A 88 9.84 -11.45 2.70
N LEU A 89 9.36 -11.78 1.50
CA LEU A 89 8.39 -10.95 0.75
C LEU A 89 7.11 -10.71 1.53
N ARG A 90 6.75 -11.63 2.43
CA ARG A 90 5.56 -11.52 3.28
C ARG A 90 5.73 -10.46 4.36
N LYS A 91 6.89 -10.40 5.00
CA LYS A 91 7.22 -9.32 5.95
C LYS A 91 7.27 -7.97 5.24
N LEU A 92 7.88 -7.92 4.06
CA LEU A 92 7.92 -6.69 3.26
C LEU A 92 6.52 -6.22 2.88
N SER A 93 5.66 -7.12 2.39
CA SER A 93 4.26 -6.83 2.09
C SER A 93 3.50 -6.30 3.31
N THR A 94 3.71 -6.91 4.48
CA THR A 94 3.05 -6.50 5.73
C THR A 94 3.49 -5.10 6.16
N LYS A 95 4.79 -4.78 6.03
CA LYS A 95 5.30 -3.43 6.29
C LYS A 95 4.68 -2.39 5.34
N GLU A 96 4.69 -2.66 4.04
CA GLU A 96 4.06 -1.79 3.03
C GLU A 96 2.57 -1.53 3.32
N LYS A 97 1.84 -2.56 3.77
CA LYS A 97 0.44 -2.42 4.18
C LYS A 97 0.28 -1.57 5.43
N GLN A 98 1.17 -1.73 6.41
CA GLN A 98 1.17 -0.93 7.63
C GLN A 98 1.45 0.54 7.31
N ASP A 99 2.48 0.82 6.51
CA ASP A 99 2.84 2.15 6.06
C ASP A 99 1.65 2.78 5.31
N ALA A 100 1.05 2.05 4.36
CA ALA A 100 -0.16 2.51 3.67
C ALA A 100 -1.30 2.88 4.64
N ASN A 101 -1.55 2.07 5.67
CA ASN A 101 -2.61 2.35 6.65
C ASN A 101 -2.32 3.60 7.49
N ASN A 102 -1.05 3.91 7.76
CA ASN A 102 -0.66 5.14 8.44
C ASN A 102 -1.04 6.38 7.60
N PHE A 103 -0.75 6.35 6.30
CA PHE A 103 -1.15 7.42 5.38
C PHE A 103 -2.67 7.53 5.19
N TRP A 104 -3.39 6.41 5.25
CA TRP A 104 -4.85 6.43 5.26
C TRP A 104 -5.40 7.16 6.50
N LYS A 105 -4.85 6.89 7.68
CA LYS A 105 -5.24 7.60 8.92
C LYS A 105 -4.95 9.10 8.83
N LEU A 106 -3.78 9.50 8.33
CA LEU A 106 -3.44 10.90 8.09
C LEU A 106 -4.48 11.57 7.17
N ARG A 107 -4.89 10.87 6.11
CA ARG A 107 -5.90 11.37 5.18
C ARG A 107 -7.24 11.61 5.88
N GLU A 108 -7.72 10.67 6.67
CA GLU A 108 -8.99 10.82 7.38
C GLU A 108 -8.94 11.93 8.44
N SER A 109 -7.81 12.08 9.16
CA SER A 109 -7.58 13.22 10.06
C SER A 109 -7.55 14.56 9.29
N GLY A 110 -6.89 14.61 8.14
CA GLY A 110 -6.86 15.78 7.27
C GLY A 110 -8.25 16.18 6.79
N LYS A 111 -9.09 15.22 6.36
CA LYS A 111 -10.49 15.49 5.98
C LYS A 111 -11.32 16.06 7.13
N ARG A 112 -11.09 15.56 8.35
CA ARG A 112 -11.76 16.10 9.54
C ARG A 112 -11.37 17.55 9.79
N LEU A 113 -10.09 17.88 9.74
CA LEU A 113 -9.63 19.27 9.88
C LEU A 113 -10.14 20.16 8.75
N LEU A 114 -10.19 19.65 7.51
CA LEU A 114 -10.77 20.38 6.39
C LEU A 114 -12.26 20.70 6.62
N SER A 115 -13.01 19.75 7.20
CA SER A 115 -14.39 20.00 7.63
C SER A 115 -14.44 21.11 8.69
N ASP A 116 -13.52 21.12 9.64
CA ASP A 116 -13.47 22.17 10.67
C ASP A 116 -13.20 23.55 10.07
N VAL A 117 -12.28 23.63 9.09
CA VAL A 117 -12.04 24.85 8.31
C VAL A 117 -13.28 25.24 7.50
N GLN A 118 -13.99 24.29 6.89
CA GLN A 118 -15.13 24.55 6.02
C GLN A 118 -16.35 25.11 6.77
N PHE A 119 -16.63 24.58 7.97
CA PHE A 119 -17.86 24.90 8.72
C PHE A 119 -17.64 25.81 9.93
N SER A 120 -16.44 26.37 10.10
CA SER A 120 -16.09 27.24 11.24
C SER A 120 -16.36 26.57 12.60
N THR A 121 -16.22 25.25 12.70
CA THR A 121 -16.57 24.49 13.92
C THR A 121 -15.50 24.53 15.01
N ASP A 122 -14.31 25.03 14.67
CA ASP A 122 -13.18 25.20 15.59
C ASP A 122 -12.47 26.53 15.29
N GLU A 123 -11.72 27.05 16.27
CA GLU A 123 -10.93 28.25 16.07
C GLU A 123 -9.82 28.00 15.05
N ILE A 124 -9.66 28.92 14.10
CA ILE A 124 -8.71 28.74 12.99
C ILE A 124 -7.26 28.56 13.47
N ALA A 125 -6.90 29.16 14.60
CA ALA A 125 -5.59 28.98 15.24
C ALA A 125 -5.37 27.55 15.74
N ASN A 126 -6.40 26.93 16.34
CA ASN A 126 -6.36 25.55 16.79
C ASN A 126 -6.27 24.57 15.62
N VAL A 127 -7.02 24.83 14.55
CA VAL A 127 -6.96 24.02 13.32
C VAL A 127 -5.55 24.08 12.70
N LYS A 128 -4.93 25.26 12.69
CA LYS A 128 -3.55 25.40 12.23
C LYS A 128 -2.59 24.53 13.05
N THR A 129 -2.66 24.59 14.38
CA THR A 129 -1.80 23.78 15.26
C THR A 129 -1.95 22.28 14.99
N LYS A 130 -3.19 21.79 14.91
CA LYS A 130 -3.46 20.38 14.57
C LYS A 130 -2.95 20.00 13.18
N PHE A 131 -3.01 20.91 12.22
CA PHE A 131 -2.51 20.67 10.88
C PHE A 131 -0.97 20.60 10.84
N ASP A 132 -0.29 21.49 11.57
CA ASP A 132 1.17 21.45 11.75
C ASP A 132 1.59 20.10 12.37
N GLU A 133 0.85 19.58 13.36
CA GLU A 133 1.09 18.24 13.94
C GLU A 133 0.91 17.11 12.91
N LEU A 134 -0.09 17.19 12.02
CA LEU A 134 -0.27 16.19 10.95
C LEU A 134 0.87 16.23 9.93
N ILE A 135 1.41 17.41 9.63
CA ILE A 135 2.57 17.57 8.75
C ILE A 135 3.80 16.89 9.35
N GLU A 136 4.06 17.13 10.64
CA GLU A 136 5.18 16.49 11.34
C GLU A 136 5.03 14.96 11.37
N LEU A 137 3.83 14.46 11.68
CA LEU A 137 3.56 13.02 11.67
C LEU A 137 3.73 12.40 10.27
N ARG A 138 3.32 13.11 9.21
CA ARG A 138 3.56 12.69 7.82
C ARG A 138 5.05 12.61 7.52
N ASN A 139 5.84 13.59 7.96
CA ASN A 139 7.28 13.61 7.73
C ASN A 139 7.95 12.41 8.42
N GLN A 140 7.58 12.11 9.67
CA GLN A 140 8.05 10.91 10.39
C GLN A 140 7.72 9.62 9.64
N TYR A 141 6.49 9.46 9.14
CA TYR A 141 6.13 8.28 8.37
C TYR A 141 6.88 8.19 7.04
N ASN A 142 7.14 9.32 6.37
CA ASN A 142 7.93 9.34 5.13
C ASN A 142 9.36 8.83 5.35
N ASP A 143 9.99 9.12 6.50
CA ASP A 143 11.34 8.67 6.81
C ASP A 143 11.44 7.13 6.94
N GLU A 144 10.33 6.47 7.29
CA GLU A 144 10.26 5.02 7.43
C GLU A 144 9.86 4.28 6.14
N LEU A 145 9.51 5.02 5.08
CA LEU A 145 9.04 4.44 3.83
C LEU A 145 10.15 3.70 3.09
N LEU A 146 9.76 2.57 2.51
CA LEU A 146 10.61 1.85 1.58
C LEU A 146 10.48 2.44 0.18
N ASN A 147 11.57 2.37 -0.58
CA ASN A 147 11.54 2.82 -1.97
C ASN A 147 10.64 1.92 -2.83
N VAL A 148 9.68 2.53 -3.51
CA VAL A 148 8.74 1.83 -4.37
C VAL A 148 9.19 1.93 -5.83
N PRO A 149 9.33 0.81 -6.56
CA PRO A 149 9.76 0.83 -7.96
C PRO A 149 8.82 1.64 -8.88
N SER A 150 9.36 2.36 -9.86
CA SER A 150 8.58 3.20 -10.80
C SER A 150 7.41 2.47 -11.46
N ARG A 151 7.61 1.21 -11.87
CA ARG A 151 6.55 0.35 -12.45
C ARG A 151 5.32 0.18 -11.54
N VAL A 152 5.51 0.26 -10.22
CA VAL A 152 4.46 0.13 -9.20
C VAL A 152 3.73 1.46 -9.07
N VAL A 153 4.47 2.57 -9.08
CA VAL A 153 3.89 3.93 -9.12
C VAL A 153 3.02 4.11 -10.37
N THR A 154 3.49 3.67 -11.54
CA THR A 154 2.71 3.69 -12.79
C THR A 154 1.46 2.83 -12.69
N LYS A 155 1.57 1.63 -12.11
CA LYS A 155 0.41 0.74 -11.90
C LYS A 155 -0.61 1.36 -10.94
N ALA A 156 -0.15 1.95 -9.84
CA ALA A 156 -1.02 2.66 -8.90
C ALA A 156 -1.73 3.83 -9.60
N SER A 157 -0.98 4.63 -10.37
CA SER A 157 -1.53 5.75 -11.15
C SER A 157 -2.61 5.30 -12.14
N LYS A 158 -2.39 4.18 -12.83
CA LYS A 158 -3.36 3.61 -13.77
C LYS A 158 -4.62 3.12 -13.04
N LEU A 159 -4.45 2.36 -11.96
CA LEU A 159 -5.57 1.85 -11.15
C LEU A 159 -6.40 2.99 -10.57
N LEU A 160 -5.75 4.08 -10.18
CA LEU A 160 -6.43 5.26 -9.68
C LEU A 160 -7.29 5.91 -10.77
N LYS A 161 -6.75 6.11 -11.98
CA LYS A 161 -7.51 6.65 -13.12
C LYS A 161 -8.67 5.76 -13.53
N GLU A 162 -8.47 4.44 -13.58
CA GLU A 162 -9.50 3.47 -13.97
C GLU A 162 -10.63 3.36 -12.95
N ARG A 163 -10.30 3.43 -11.65
CA ARG A 163 -11.30 3.42 -10.57
C ARG A 163 -12.00 4.76 -10.39
N LYS A 164 -11.60 5.79 -11.15
CA LYS A 164 -11.97 7.20 -10.95
C LYS A 164 -11.61 7.70 -9.55
N ASP A 165 -10.50 7.19 -9.02
CA ASP A 165 -9.84 7.73 -7.82
C ASP A 165 -8.84 8.86 -8.21
N ASN A 166 -8.81 9.33 -9.48
CA ASN A 166 -7.82 10.28 -10.01
C ASN A 166 -8.26 10.98 -11.32
N ASP A 167 -8.87 12.15 -11.20
CA ASP A 167 -8.95 13.15 -12.29
C ASP A 167 -8.47 14.50 -11.74
N TYR A 168 -7.34 14.99 -12.22
CA TYR A 168 -6.59 16.10 -11.62
C TYR A 168 -7.31 17.46 -11.71
N SER A 169 -8.32 17.62 -12.57
CA SER A 169 -9.22 18.78 -12.53
C SER A 169 -10.36 18.63 -11.51
N GLU A 170 -10.56 17.43 -10.96
CA GLU A 170 -11.70 17.00 -10.14
C GLU A 170 -11.30 16.15 -8.90
N ASP A 171 -10.04 16.20 -8.42
CA ASP A 171 -9.58 15.27 -7.37
C ASP A 171 -10.11 15.59 -5.96
N TYR A 172 -10.54 16.84 -5.75
CA TYR A 172 -11.23 17.20 -4.52
C TYR A 172 -12.51 16.39 -4.32
N GLN A 173 -13.20 16.00 -5.39
CA GLN A 173 -14.52 15.36 -5.30
C GLN A 173 -14.47 13.93 -4.75
N TYR A 174 -13.32 13.26 -4.83
CA TYR A 174 -13.16 11.83 -4.50
C TYR A 174 -12.54 11.60 -3.13
N PHE A 175 -11.69 12.51 -2.66
CA PHE A 175 -11.12 12.45 -1.33
C PHE A 175 -11.85 13.37 -0.35
N ILE A 176 -12.55 14.39 -0.82
CA ILE A 176 -13.23 15.38 0.01
C ILE A 176 -14.72 15.42 -0.42
N PRO A 177 -15.68 15.38 0.51
CA PRO A 177 -17.10 15.49 0.20
C PRO A 177 -17.43 16.73 -0.64
N GLN A 178 -18.39 16.63 -1.56
CA GLN A 178 -18.76 17.70 -2.50
C GLN A 178 -19.11 19.04 -1.82
N ASN A 179 -19.69 18.97 -0.62
CA ASN A 179 -20.04 20.12 0.23
C ASN A 179 -18.84 20.80 0.92
N MET A 180 -17.63 20.29 0.72
CA MET A 180 -16.37 20.79 1.30
C MET A 180 -15.36 21.18 0.21
N MET A 181 -15.79 21.42 -1.04
CA MET A 181 -14.90 21.72 -2.17
C MET A 181 -14.72 23.19 -2.52
N GLU A 182 -15.65 24.03 -2.06
CA GLU A 182 -15.60 25.48 -2.13
C GLU A 182 -15.84 26.01 -0.71
N LEU A 183 -15.00 26.94 -0.24
CA LEU A 183 -15.19 27.58 1.06
C LEU A 183 -16.54 28.29 1.07
N LYS A 184 -17.41 27.93 2.01
CA LYS A 184 -18.63 28.69 2.24
C LYS A 184 -18.23 30.05 2.82
N GLU A 185 -18.64 31.13 2.15
CA GLU A 185 -18.61 32.46 2.75
C GLU A 185 -19.46 32.42 4.03
N ASP A 186 -18.94 33.00 5.12
CA ASP A 186 -19.71 33.13 6.36
C ASP A 186 -20.96 33.95 6.02
N GLU A 187 -22.16 33.37 6.18
CA GLU A 187 -23.41 34.12 6.12
C GLU A 187 -23.32 35.21 7.21
N LYS A 188 -23.22 36.47 6.77
CA LYS A 188 -23.26 37.66 7.62
C LYS A 188 -24.59 37.78 8.36
#